data_AF-A0A954EYM0-F1
#
_entry.id   AF-A0A954EYM0-F1
#
_cell.length_a   1.000
_cell.length_b   1.000
_cell.length_c   1.000
_cell.angle_alpha   90.00
_cell.angle_beta   90.00
_cell.angle_gamma   90.00
#
_symmetry.space_group_name_H-M   'P 1'
#
loop_
_entity.id
_entity.type
_entity.pdbx_description
1 polymer ?
#
loop_
_entity_poly.entity_id
_entity_poly.type
_entity_poly.pdbx_seq_one_letter_code
_entity_poly.pdbx_strand_id
1 'polypeptide(L)'
;MISSTLEPHHPDLDSSCVETEQLKVWVEHAAHYLPSQGPIEVFVHHNTLHAFEDLPFCDAVLQAMSLYGHHPYLTENRYREEFHRDRIQKKDLAAIINADLKDQAGQGIGNLGSRVDLRLAMLESRLHVGPPEEVHWLLSEGDALRKFREEVPASARLRLVEDTRRIVLRDYQNGSSNSDPQLREAVGFLIDEFGRRTMTRWTESQWEGFTLQLLWQVCRWGVEKSGSKTFVSSAVHKPTRIRDLLLKLTGEDPDKLVHSILIPFTAAFLDQGYAQWSLPDRSQGFYQAFINLFKSARPIESWQRGLAAELKRLETEEIDVWTCIDESLSLLGLPEQQKEHLLQRTLLALPGWAGMIWQMETNA
;
A
#
# COMPACT_ATOMS: atom_id res chain seq x y z
N MET A 1 57.10 -6.89 46.50
CA MET A 1 57.24 -7.05 45.04
C MET A 1 56.42 -8.27 44.65
N ILE A 2 55.14 -8.08 44.35
CA ILE A 2 54.26 -9.17 43.89
C ILE A 2 54.00 -8.89 42.41
N SER A 3 54.48 -9.80 41.57
CA SER A 3 54.36 -9.79 40.13
C SER A 3 52.92 -10.12 39.74
N SER A 4 52.28 -9.24 38.96
CA SER A 4 50.99 -9.50 38.32
C SER A 4 51.24 -9.69 36.82
N THR A 5 51.18 -10.93 36.40
CA THR A 5 51.10 -11.35 34.99
C THR A 5 49.70 -11.06 34.46
N LEU A 6 49.61 -10.16 33.50
CA LEU A 6 48.45 -9.98 32.63
C LEU A 6 48.38 -11.17 31.66
N GLU A 7 47.34 -11.98 31.76
CA GLU A 7 46.94 -12.89 30.69
C GLU A 7 46.33 -12.08 29.53
N PRO A 8 46.59 -12.46 28.26
CA PRO A 8 45.96 -11.81 27.13
C PRO A 8 44.53 -12.35 26.93
N HIS A 9 43.55 -11.43 26.95
CA HIS A 9 42.21 -11.68 26.44
C HIS A 9 42.27 -12.12 24.98
N HIS A 10 41.82 -13.35 24.71
CA HIS A 10 41.44 -13.80 23.36
C HIS A 10 40.07 -13.20 23.01
N PRO A 11 39.90 -12.48 21.88
CA PRO A 11 38.57 -12.11 21.40
C PRO A 11 37.95 -13.26 20.57
N ASP A 12 36.68 -13.52 20.85
CA ASP A 12 35.59 -13.79 19.90
C ASP A 12 35.80 -14.84 18.78
N LEU A 13 35.74 -16.12 19.16
CA LEU A 13 35.44 -17.21 18.23
C LEU A 13 33.99 -17.74 18.35
N ASP A 14 33.31 -17.47 19.48
CA ASP A 14 31.96 -17.98 19.74
C ASP A 14 30.84 -17.07 19.18
N SER A 15 31.06 -15.75 19.04
CA SER A 15 30.02 -14.84 18.53
C SER A 15 29.77 -15.00 17.04
N SER A 16 30.83 -15.15 16.23
CA SER A 16 30.74 -15.31 14.77
C SER A 16 30.03 -16.60 14.36
N CYS A 17 30.21 -17.68 15.13
CA CYS A 17 29.52 -18.95 14.90
C CYS A 17 28.01 -18.83 15.18
N VAL A 18 27.61 -18.11 16.23
CA VAL A 18 26.20 -17.90 16.58
C VAL A 18 25.49 -16.98 15.58
N GLU A 19 26.17 -15.93 15.10
CA GLU A 19 25.65 -15.02 14.07
C GLU A 19 25.42 -15.73 12.73
N THR A 20 26.35 -16.63 12.35
CA THR A 20 26.24 -17.41 11.11
C THR A 20 25.06 -18.41 11.15
N GLU A 21 24.84 -19.09 12.27
CA GLU A 21 23.70 -20.02 12.40
C GLU A 21 22.36 -19.29 12.38
N GLN A 22 22.27 -18.11 13.00
CA GLN A 22 21.05 -17.29 12.94
C GLN A 22 20.73 -16.84 11.52
N LEU A 23 21.75 -16.47 10.74
CA LEU A 23 21.60 -16.05 9.35
C LEU A 23 21.07 -17.19 8.47
N LYS A 24 21.55 -18.42 8.68
CA LYS A 24 21.03 -19.61 7.98
C LYS A 24 19.54 -19.80 8.23
N VAL A 25 19.10 -19.71 9.49
CA VAL A 25 17.68 -19.81 9.86
C VAL A 25 16.84 -18.76 9.14
N TRP A 26 17.32 -17.51 9.05
CA TRP A 26 16.61 -16.46 8.32
C TRP A 26 16.51 -16.72 6.82
N VAL A 27 17.58 -17.22 6.20
CA VAL A 27 17.59 -17.58 4.78
C VAL A 27 16.63 -18.74 4.51
N GLU A 28 16.61 -19.77 5.36
CA GLU A 28 15.67 -20.90 5.24
C GLU A 28 14.21 -20.44 5.39
N HIS A 29 13.92 -19.58 6.36
CA HIS A 29 12.59 -19.00 6.53
C HIS A 29 12.19 -18.14 5.33
N ALA A 30 13.12 -17.34 4.78
CA ALA A 30 12.85 -16.56 3.58
C ALA A 30 12.63 -17.45 2.33
N ALA A 31 13.37 -18.56 2.21
CA ALA A 31 13.25 -19.52 1.12
C ALA A 31 11.86 -20.16 1.06
N HIS A 32 11.19 -20.34 2.19
CA HIS A 32 9.80 -20.82 2.24
C HIS A 32 8.82 -19.95 1.43
N TYR A 33 9.10 -18.65 1.29
CA TYR A 33 8.25 -17.73 0.52
C TYR A 33 8.63 -17.63 -0.96
N LEU A 34 9.76 -18.24 -1.35
CA LEU A 34 10.20 -18.28 -2.73
C LEU A 34 9.38 -19.31 -3.53
N PRO A 35 9.10 -19.04 -4.81
CA PRO A 35 8.42 -20.02 -5.63
C PRO A 35 9.30 -21.27 -5.80
N SER A 36 8.71 -22.43 -5.56
CA SER A 36 9.29 -23.76 -5.79
C SER A 36 9.11 -24.24 -7.24
N GLN A 37 9.06 -23.31 -8.20
CA GLN A 37 8.86 -23.63 -9.61
C GLN A 37 10.12 -23.34 -10.42
N GLY A 38 10.63 -24.38 -11.07
CA GLY A 38 11.66 -24.23 -12.09
C GLY A 38 11.09 -23.56 -13.35
N PRO A 39 11.94 -23.25 -14.35
CA PRO A 39 11.48 -22.74 -15.63
C PRO A 39 10.40 -23.65 -16.24
N ILE A 40 9.21 -23.09 -16.50
CA ILE A 40 8.01 -23.86 -16.84
C ILE A 40 7.86 -23.97 -18.37
N GLU A 41 7.80 -25.19 -18.91
CA GLU A 41 7.41 -25.45 -20.31
C GLU A 41 5.93 -25.87 -20.47
N VAL A 42 5.23 -26.21 -19.38
CA VAL A 42 3.84 -26.72 -19.39
C VAL A 42 3.04 -26.27 -18.16
N PHE A 43 1.73 -26.10 -18.32
CA PHE A 43 0.83 -25.53 -17.30
C PHE A 43 0.84 -26.31 -15.97
N VAL A 44 0.99 -25.63 -14.83
CA VAL A 44 0.94 -26.20 -13.48
C VAL A 44 -0.09 -25.46 -12.61
N HIS A 45 -0.90 -26.23 -11.89
CA HIS A 45 -1.98 -25.79 -10.98
C HIS A 45 -1.47 -25.45 -9.56
N HIS A 46 -0.41 -24.66 -9.43
CA HIS A 46 0.18 -24.35 -8.12
C HIS A 46 -0.52 -23.17 -7.44
N ASN A 47 -0.86 -23.33 -6.15
CA ASN A 47 -1.47 -22.30 -5.34
C ASN A 47 -0.41 -21.26 -4.94
N THR A 48 -0.55 -20.02 -5.42
CA THR A 48 0.36 -18.91 -5.06
C THR A 48 0.29 -18.52 -3.58
N LEU A 49 -0.68 -19.04 -2.84
CA LEU A 49 -0.86 -18.83 -1.40
C LEU A 49 -0.42 -20.03 -0.55
N HIS A 50 0.32 -21.00 -1.12
CA HIS A 50 0.69 -22.23 -0.39
C HIS A 50 1.41 -21.95 0.94
N ALA A 51 2.28 -20.94 0.99
CA ALA A 51 2.99 -20.50 2.19
C ALA A 51 2.08 -19.88 3.28
N PHE A 52 0.79 -19.70 2.98
CA PHE A 52 -0.21 -19.11 3.87
C PHE A 52 -1.42 -20.04 4.10
N GLU A 53 -1.28 -21.33 3.77
CA GLU A 53 -2.39 -22.29 3.87
C GLU A 53 -2.87 -22.53 5.31
N ASP A 54 -2.01 -22.26 6.30
CA ASP A 54 -2.37 -22.33 7.72
C ASP A 54 -3.25 -21.15 8.19
N LEU A 55 -3.47 -20.13 7.36
CA LEU A 55 -4.20 -18.92 7.72
C LEU A 55 -5.61 -18.88 7.13
N PRO A 56 -6.57 -18.22 7.81
CA PRO A 56 -7.85 -17.88 7.19
C PRO A 56 -7.63 -17.10 5.90
N PHE A 57 -8.43 -17.39 4.86
CA PHE A 57 -8.25 -16.85 3.51
C PHE A 57 -8.04 -15.32 3.48
N CYS A 58 -8.85 -14.55 4.21
CA CYS A 58 -8.72 -13.09 4.24
C CYS A 58 -7.38 -12.63 4.83
N ASP A 59 -6.89 -13.32 5.85
CA ASP A 59 -5.61 -13.01 6.49
C ASP A 59 -4.45 -13.43 5.58
N ALA A 60 -4.56 -14.61 4.95
CA ALA A 60 -3.58 -15.13 3.99
C ALA A 60 -3.36 -14.15 2.82
N VAL A 61 -4.44 -13.66 2.20
CA VAL A 61 -4.31 -12.75 1.05
C VAL A 61 -3.82 -11.35 1.45
N LEU A 62 -4.14 -10.88 2.66
CA LEU A 62 -3.62 -9.60 3.18
C LEU A 62 -2.14 -9.71 3.52
N GLN A 63 -1.70 -10.84 4.07
CA GLN A 63 -0.30 -11.09 4.32
C GLN A 63 0.49 -11.26 3.02
N ALA A 64 -0.05 -12.01 2.06
CA ALA A 64 0.51 -12.14 0.72
C ALA A 64 0.59 -10.79 -0.01
N MET A 65 -0.42 -9.93 0.11
CA MET A 65 -0.38 -8.55 -0.40
C MET A 65 0.77 -7.76 0.24
N SER A 66 0.86 -7.81 1.57
CA SER A 66 1.94 -7.12 2.30
C SER A 66 3.31 -7.60 1.83
N LEU A 67 3.47 -8.91 1.62
CA LEU A 67 4.75 -9.53 1.28
C LEU A 67 5.15 -9.35 -0.20
N TYR A 68 4.23 -9.61 -1.13
CA TYR A 68 4.50 -9.62 -2.56
C TYR A 68 4.15 -8.30 -3.25
N GLY A 69 3.42 -7.40 -2.60
CA GLY A 69 3.05 -6.09 -3.15
C GLY A 69 1.96 -6.16 -4.22
N HIS A 70 1.14 -7.21 -4.23
CA HIS A 70 0.05 -7.39 -5.19
C HIS A 70 -1.31 -7.01 -4.62
N HIS A 71 -2.28 -6.70 -5.49
CA HIS A 71 -3.66 -6.44 -5.09
C HIS A 71 -4.43 -7.76 -4.93
N PRO A 72 -4.82 -8.16 -3.71
CA PRO A 72 -5.48 -9.44 -3.46
C PRO A 72 -6.97 -9.43 -3.82
N TYR A 73 -7.55 -8.24 -3.92
CA TYR A 73 -8.96 -8.00 -4.23
C TYR A 73 -9.08 -7.13 -5.48
N LEU A 74 -10.26 -7.17 -6.10
CA LEU A 74 -10.60 -6.23 -7.16
C LEU A 74 -10.62 -4.81 -6.61
N THR A 75 -10.43 -3.82 -7.49
CA THR A 75 -10.63 -2.43 -7.09
C THR A 75 -12.10 -2.19 -6.74
N GLU A 76 -12.38 -1.19 -5.90
CA GLU A 76 -13.75 -0.86 -5.50
C GLU A 76 -14.64 -0.56 -6.72
N ASN A 77 -14.11 0.12 -7.73
CA ASN A 77 -14.82 0.38 -8.99
C ASN A 77 -15.23 -0.92 -9.69
N ARG A 78 -14.35 -1.95 -9.70
CA ARG A 78 -14.66 -3.25 -10.30
C ARG A 78 -15.76 -3.97 -9.53
N TYR A 79 -15.77 -3.92 -8.20
CA TYR A 79 -16.89 -4.45 -7.42
C TYR A 79 -18.20 -3.73 -7.73
N ARG A 80 -18.17 -2.40 -7.87
CA ARG A 80 -19.35 -1.61 -8.25
C ARG A 80 -19.86 -1.95 -9.66
N GLU A 81 -18.98 -2.18 -10.62
CA GLU A 81 -19.35 -2.66 -11.96
C GLU A 81 -20.10 -4.00 -11.88
N GLU A 82 -19.61 -4.94 -11.08
CA GLU A 82 -20.27 -6.25 -10.90
C GLU A 82 -21.61 -6.13 -10.13
N PHE A 83 -21.75 -5.12 -9.26
CA PHE A 83 -23.04 -4.75 -8.66
C PHE A 83 -24.03 -4.20 -9.69
N HIS A 84 -23.60 -3.28 -10.56
CA HIS A 84 -24.45 -2.77 -11.65
C HIS A 84 -24.82 -3.83 -12.69
N ARG A 85 -24.06 -4.93 -12.78
CA ARG A 85 -24.35 -6.09 -13.64
C ARG A 85 -25.21 -7.16 -12.97
N ASP A 86 -25.76 -6.88 -11.79
CA ASP A 86 -26.55 -7.79 -10.97
C ASP A 86 -25.82 -9.09 -10.56
N ARG A 87 -24.49 -9.15 -10.71
CA ARG A 87 -23.67 -10.27 -10.22
C ARG A 87 -23.50 -10.20 -8.71
N ILE A 88 -23.46 -8.99 -8.15
CA ILE A 88 -23.56 -8.73 -6.72
C ILE A 88 -24.94 -8.13 -6.48
N GLN A 89 -25.79 -8.77 -5.68
CA GLN A 89 -27.16 -8.29 -5.46
C GLN A 89 -27.23 -7.46 -4.17
N LYS A 90 -28.15 -6.49 -4.14
CA LYS A 90 -28.39 -5.63 -2.96
C LYS A 90 -28.69 -6.44 -1.69
N LYS A 91 -29.41 -7.57 -1.82
CA LYS A 91 -29.69 -8.48 -0.69
C LYS A 91 -28.42 -9.16 -0.15
N ASP A 92 -27.43 -9.43 -1.00
CA ASP A 92 -26.19 -10.08 -0.60
C ASP A 92 -25.34 -9.09 0.19
N LEU A 93 -25.24 -7.85 -0.28
CA LEU A 93 -24.62 -6.76 0.47
C LEU A 93 -25.31 -6.54 1.81
N ALA A 94 -26.64 -6.45 1.82
CA ALA A 94 -27.40 -6.28 3.05
C ALA A 94 -27.15 -7.44 4.04
N ALA A 95 -27.12 -8.69 3.59
CA ALA A 95 -26.85 -9.84 4.43
C ALA A 95 -25.46 -9.76 5.09
N ILE A 96 -24.43 -9.42 4.32
CA ILE A 96 -23.06 -9.28 4.83
C ILE A 96 -22.93 -8.08 5.77
N ILE A 97 -23.53 -6.93 5.45
CA ILE A 97 -23.51 -5.75 6.32
C ILE A 97 -24.20 -6.06 7.66
N ASN A 98 -25.32 -6.78 7.64
CA ASN A 98 -26.00 -7.21 8.87
C ASN A 98 -25.12 -8.15 9.70
N ALA A 99 -24.46 -9.12 9.06
CA ALA A 99 -23.56 -10.04 9.74
C ALA A 99 -22.35 -9.33 10.36
N ASP A 100 -21.80 -8.31 9.68
CA ASP A 100 -20.67 -7.51 10.17
C ASP A 100 -21.08 -6.57 11.32
N LEU A 101 -22.22 -5.88 11.18
CA LEU A 101 -22.70 -4.94 12.20
C LEU A 101 -23.30 -5.62 13.44
N LYS A 102 -23.77 -6.87 13.32
CA LYS A 102 -24.40 -7.63 14.41
C LYS A 102 -25.48 -6.80 15.12
N ASP A 103 -25.36 -6.60 16.43
CA ASP A 103 -26.32 -5.87 17.26
C ASP A 103 -26.46 -4.38 16.86
N GLN A 104 -25.48 -3.82 16.16
CA GLN A 104 -25.53 -2.43 15.70
C GLN A 104 -26.39 -2.23 14.44
N ALA A 105 -26.78 -3.32 13.77
CA ALA A 105 -27.46 -3.23 12.47
C ALA A 105 -28.71 -2.34 12.51
N GLY A 106 -29.56 -2.53 13.52
CA GLY A 106 -30.80 -1.78 13.72
C GLY A 106 -30.64 -0.43 14.40
N GLN A 107 -29.42 -0.02 14.78
CA GLN A 107 -29.21 1.26 15.46
C GLN A 107 -29.55 2.41 14.50
N GLY A 108 -30.49 3.27 14.91
CA GLY A 108 -30.87 4.46 14.16
C GLY A 108 -29.75 5.50 14.12
N ILE A 109 -29.53 6.10 12.95
CA ILE A 109 -28.63 7.24 12.75
C ILE A 109 -29.50 8.49 12.54
N GLY A 110 -29.95 9.08 13.64
CA GLY A 110 -30.86 10.23 13.60
C GLY A 110 -32.07 9.94 12.68
N ASN A 111 -32.26 10.80 11.67
CA ASN A 111 -33.33 10.65 10.68
C ASN A 111 -32.85 10.02 9.36
N LEU A 112 -31.62 9.50 9.29
CA LEU A 112 -31.02 8.95 8.07
C LEU A 112 -31.34 7.47 7.83
N GLY A 113 -31.99 6.80 8.80
CA GLY A 113 -32.27 5.37 8.77
C GLY A 113 -31.40 4.59 9.74
N SER A 114 -31.27 3.28 9.51
CA SER A 114 -30.42 2.40 10.32
C SER A 114 -28.94 2.47 9.89
N ARG A 115 -28.04 1.91 10.70
CA ARG A 115 -26.63 1.75 10.33
C ARG A 115 -26.44 0.89 9.07
N VAL A 116 -27.32 -0.10 8.87
CA VAL A 116 -27.33 -0.91 7.63
C VAL A 116 -27.67 -0.03 6.44
N ASP A 117 -28.72 0.79 6.54
CA ASP A 117 -29.15 1.68 5.43
C ASP A 117 -28.02 2.63 5.01
N LEU A 118 -27.32 3.21 6.00
CA LEU A 118 -26.19 4.09 5.72
C LEU A 118 -25.04 3.36 5.01
N ARG A 119 -24.60 2.21 5.54
CA ARG A 119 -23.50 1.45 4.93
C ARG A 119 -23.84 0.94 3.54
N LEU A 120 -25.08 0.52 3.33
CA LEU A 120 -25.55 0.09 2.03
C LEU A 120 -25.54 1.25 1.04
N ALA A 121 -26.01 2.43 1.44
CA ALA A 121 -25.93 3.64 0.61
C ALA A 121 -24.48 4.03 0.26
N MET A 122 -23.52 3.87 1.18
CA MET A 122 -22.10 4.11 0.93
C MET A 122 -21.49 3.14 -0.09
N LEU A 123 -21.93 1.88 -0.09
CA LEU A 123 -21.47 0.86 -1.04
C LEU A 123 -22.17 0.96 -2.39
N GLU A 124 -23.42 1.44 -2.43
CA GLU A 124 -24.16 1.69 -3.68
C GLU A 124 -23.67 2.96 -4.37
N SER A 125 -23.41 4.03 -3.61
CA SER A 125 -23.07 5.35 -4.16
C SER A 125 -21.56 5.57 -4.18
N ARG A 126 -21.01 6.05 -5.31
CA ARG A 126 -19.58 6.30 -5.43
C ARG A 126 -19.17 7.47 -4.52
N LEU A 127 -18.38 7.20 -3.49
CA LEU A 127 -17.72 8.25 -2.74
C LEU A 127 -16.45 8.64 -3.49
N HIS A 128 -16.30 9.94 -3.76
CA HIS A 128 -15.07 10.43 -4.37
C HIS A 128 -14.03 10.55 -3.27
N VAL A 129 -12.97 9.75 -3.37
CA VAL A 129 -11.83 9.76 -2.46
C VAL A 129 -10.62 10.14 -3.28
N GLY A 130 -10.00 11.26 -2.94
CA GLY A 130 -8.85 11.82 -3.64
C GLY A 130 -8.01 12.67 -2.70
N PRO A 131 -6.80 13.05 -3.12
CA PRO A 131 -5.97 13.99 -2.38
C PRO A 131 -6.69 15.34 -2.21
N PRO A 132 -6.31 16.16 -1.21
CA PRO A 132 -6.99 17.42 -0.89
C PRO A 132 -7.15 18.36 -2.10
N GLU A 133 -6.19 18.35 -3.02
CA GLU A 133 -6.18 19.17 -4.22
C GLU A 133 -7.27 18.76 -5.22
N GLU A 134 -7.50 17.46 -5.39
CA GLU A 134 -8.56 16.93 -6.27
C GLU A 134 -9.94 17.26 -5.70
N VAL A 135 -10.11 17.14 -4.38
CA VAL A 135 -11.35 17.52 -3.69
C VAL A 135 -11.59 19.02 -3.80
N HIS A 136 -10.55 19.85 -3.63
CA HIS A 136 -10.66 21.30 -3.78
C HIS A 136 -11.08 21.67 -5.21
N TRP A 137 -10.43 21.10 -6.23
CA TRP A 137 -10.80 21.31 -7.62
C TRP A 137 -12.25 20.90 -7.90
N LEU A 138 -12.69 19.74 -7.40
CA LEU A 138 -14.07 19.28 -7.56
C LEU A 138 -15.10 20.25 -6.93
N LEU A 139 -14.75 20.88 -5.81
CA LEU A 139 -15.61 21.83 -5.10
C LEU A 139 -15.58 23.23 -5.72
N SER A 140 -14.43 23.68 -6.25
CA SER A 140 -14.26 25.04 -6.79
C SER A 140 -14.61 25.15 -8.26
N GLU A 141 -14.15 24.20 -9.08
CA GLU A 141 -14.31 24.17 -10.54
C GLU A 141 -15.44 23.25 -10.99
N GLY A 142 -15.84 22.29 -10.14
CA GLY A 142 -16.95 21.38 -10.43
C GLY A 142 -18.32 21.92 -10.00
N ASP A 143 -19.37 21.23 -10.43
CA ASP A 143 -20.76 21.55 -10.07
C ASP A 143 -21.22 20.87 -8.76
N ALA A 144 -20.31 20.31 -7.97
CA ALA A 144 -20.65 19.47 -6.81
C ALA A 144 -21.48 20.19 -5.74
N LEU A 145 -21.33 21.51 -5.62
CA LEU A 145 -22.10 22.37 -4.71
C LEU A 145 -23.23 23.14 -5.41
N ARG A 146 -23.45 22.90 -6.71
CA ARG A 146 -24.45 23.62 -7.52
C ARG A 146 -25.56 22.70 -8.00
N LYS A 147 -25.25 21.43 -8.26
CA LYS A 147 -26.18 20.44 -8.80
C LYS A 147 -25.98 19.09 -8.09
N PHE A 148 -27.09 18.43 -7.74
CA PHE A 148 -27.03 17.06 -7.23
C PHE A 148 -26.45 16.15 -8.31
N ARG A 149 -25.74 15.11 -7.86
CA ARG A 149 -25.27 14.06 -8.75
C ARG A 149 -26.44 13.33 -9.40
N GLU A 150 -26.21 12.79 -10.58
CA GLU A 150 -27.26 12.14 -11.40
C GLU A 150 -27.84 10.89 -10.73
N GLU A 151 -27.05 10.22 -9.89
CA GLU A 151 -27.45 9.02 -9.17
C GLU A 151 -28.40 9.32 -8.00
N VAL A 152 -28.55 10.58 -7.59
CA VAL A 152 -29.46 10.95 -6.50
C VAL A 152 -30.91 10.89 -7.00
N PRO A 153 -31.80 10.09 -6.39
CA PRO A 153 -33.19 9.98 -6.82
C PRO A 153 -33.91 11.33 -6.87
N ALA A 154 -34.64 11.60 -7.95
CA ALA A 154 -35.34 12.87 -8.15
C ALA A 154 -36.28 13.24 -6.99
N SER A 155 -36.95 12.25 -6.39
CA SER A 155 -37.81 12.46 -5.23
C SER A 155 -37.06 12.93 -3.98
N ALA A 156 -35.83 12.46 -3.77
CA ALA A 156 -34.97 12.89 -2.67
C ALA A 156 -34.46 14.31 -2.90
N ARG A 157 -34.05 14.64 -4.14
CA ARG A 157 -33.62 15.99 -4.55
C ARG A 157 -34.73 17.01 -4.28
N LEU A 158 -35.92 16.77 -4.81
CA LEU A 158 -37.07 17.68 -4.67
C LEU A 158 -37.46 17.88 -3.21
N ARG A 159 -37.51 16.79 -2.43
CA ARG A 159 -37.85 16.84 -1.01
C ARG A 159 -36.84 17.70 -0.23
N LEU A 160 -35.54 17.44 -0.42
CA LEU A 160 -34.50 18.14 0.32
C LEU A 160 -34.51 19.65 -0.01
N VAL A 161 -34.62 20.01 -1.29
CA VAL A 161 -34.69 21.41 -1.73
C VAL A 161 -35.93 22.12 -1.17
N GLU A 162 -37.11 21.48 -1.24
CA GLU A 162 -38.36 22.08 -0.75
C GLU A 162 -38.39 22.21 0.78
N ASP A 163 -37.85 21.23 1.51
CA ASP A 163 -37.75 21.30 2.97
C ASP A 163 -36.78 22.41 3.40
N THR A 164 -35.62 22.53 2.75
CA THR A 164 -34.68 23.63 2.99
C THR A 164 -35.31 24.98 2.67
N ARG A 165 -35.97 25.12 1.52
CA ARG A 165 -36.68 26.35 1.13
C ARG A 165 -37.70 26.77 2.18
N ARG A 166 -38.52 25.83 2.66
CA ARG A 166 -39.56 26.10 3.67
C ARG A 166 -38.96 26.56 4.99
N ILE A 167 -37.89 25.90 5.46
CA ILE A 167 -37.21 26.26 6.71
C ILE A 167 -36.61 27.66 6.61
N VAL A 168 -35.88 27.95 5.53
CA VAL A 168 -35.21 29.24 5.34
C VAL A 168 -36.21 30.39 5.23
N LEU A 169 -37.28 30.22 4.44
CA LEU A 169 -38.31 31.27 4.30
C LEU A 169 -39.05 31.53 5.63
N ARG A 170 -39.38 30.47 6.38
CA ARG A 170 -40.02 30.59 7.70
C ARG A 170 -39.13 31.34 8.68
N ASP A 171 -37.86 30.95 8.78
CA ASP A 171 -36.90 31.52 9.73
C ASP A 171 -36.53 32.97 9.37
N TYR A 172 -36.52 33.30 8.07
CA TYR A 172 -36.33 34.66 7.57
C TYR A 172 -37.50 35.59 7.91
N GLN A 173 -38.75 35.12 7.75
CA GLN A 173 -39.95 35.92 7.98
C GLN A 173 -40.25 36.14 9.47
N ASN A 174 -40.05 35.11 10.29
CA ASN A 174 -40.51 35.12 11.68
C ASN A 174 -39.43 35.55 12.69
N GLY A 175 -38.19 35.81 12.23
CA GLY A 175 -37.06 36.08 13.11
C GLY A 175 -36.74 34.85 13.96
N SER A 176 -35.82 34.01 13.47
CA SER A 176 -35.56 32.72 14.10
C SER A 176 -35.25 32.85 15.61
N SER A 177 -36.03 32.16 16.46
CA SER A 177 -35.85 32.16 17.92
C SER A 177 -35.18 30.88 18.47
N ASN A 178 -35.26 29.74 17.76
CA ASN A 178 -34.82 28.41 18.27
C ASN A 178 -33.76 27.62 17.45
N SER A 179 -32.99 28.22 16.54
CA SER A 179 -31.96 27.53 15.75
C SER A 179 -30.54 27.87 16.20
N ASP A 180 -29.62 26.92 16.00
CA ASP A 180 -28.19 27.03 16.30
C ASP A 180 -27.62 28.35 15.74
N PRO A 181 -26.97 29.21 16.55
CA PRO A 181 -26.37 30.46 16.10
C PRO A 181 -25.46 30.30 14.87
N GLN A 182 -24.70 29.20 14.82
CA GLN A 182 -23.78 28.91 13.72
C GLN A 182 -24.54 28.65 12.41
N LEU A 183 -25.67 27.92 12.49
CA LEU A 183 -26.54 27.67 11.35
C LEU A 183 -27.19 28.95 10.83
N ARG A 184 -27.59 29.86 11.72
CA ARG A 184 -28.18 31.15 11.33
C ARG A 184 -27.20 32.03 10.58
N GLU A 185 -25.96 32.11 11.07
CA GLU A 185 -24.92 32.92 10.43
C GLU A 185 -24.61 32.40 9.02
N ALA A 186 -24.44 31.08 8.86
CA ALA A 186 -24.27 30.44 7.57
C ALA A 186 -25.43 30.69 6.59
N VAL A 187 -26.67 30.49 7.04
CA VAL A 187 -27.85 30.76 6.23
C VAL A 187 -27.89 32.24 5.82
N GLY A 188 -27.55 33.16 6.73
CA GLY A 188 -27.44 34.58 6.44
C GLY A 188 -26.40 34.89 5.36
N PHE A 189 -25.18 34.35 5.52
CA PHE A 189 -24.09 34.51 4.56
C PHE A 189 -24.46 33.97 3.17
N LEU A 190 -25.01 32.75 3.10
CA LEU A 190 -25.43 32.14 1.84
C LEU A 190 -26.59 32.91 1.19
N ILE A 191 -27.53 33.45 1.97
CA ILE A 191 -28.59 34.31 1.44
C ILE A 191 -28.01 35.58 0.80
N ASP A 192 -26.98 36.16 1.40
CA ASP A 192 -26.30 37.34 0.85
C ASP A 192 -25.54 37.01 -0.43
N GLU A 193 -24.87 35.86 -0.49
CA GLU A 193 -24.15 35.37 -1.69
C GLU A 193 -25.09 35.11 -2.88
N PHE A 194 -26.25 34.47 -2.65
CA PHE A 194 -27.24 34.19 -3.69
C PHE A 194 -28.18 35.36 -3.99
N GLY A 195 -28.09 36.45 -3.22
CA GLY A 195 -28.84 37.68 -3.44
C GLY A 195 -30.14 37.77 -2.63
N ARG A 196 -30.01 38.28 -1.39
CA ARG A 196 -31.09 38.48 -0.40
C ARG A 196 -32.36 39.13 -0.95
N ARG A 197 -32.21 40.15 -1.81
CA ARG A 197 -33.34 40.93 -2.36
C ARG A 197 -34.22 40.15 -3.32
N THR A 198 -33.73 39.02 -3.84
CA THR A 198 -34.42 38.21 -4.86
C THR A 198 -34.85 36.84 -4.35
N MET A 199 -34.69 36.56 -3.05
CA MET A 199 -34.89 35.23 -2.45
C MET A 199 -36.26 34.61 -2.74
N THR A 200 -37.33 35.42 -2.78
CA THR A 200 -38.68 34.93 -3.10
C THR A 200 -38.88 34.53 -4.56
N ARG A 201 -37.95 34.94 -5.45
CA ARG A 201 -37.97 34.70 -6.91
C ARG A 201 -36.83 33.80 -7.39
N TRP A 202 -36.07 33.18 -6.48
CA TRP A 202 -35.01 32.26 -6.87
C TRP A 202 -35.55 31.08 -7.69
N THR A 203 -34.80 30.73 -8.72
CA THR A 203 -35.06 29.57 -9.58
C THR A 203 -34.81 28.25 -8.84
N GLU A 204 -35.32 27.14 -9.38
CA GLU A 204 -35.07 25.81 -8.80
C GLU A 204 -33.56 25.48 -8.72
N SER A 205 -32.79 25.86 -9.74
CA SER A 205 -31.32 25.66 -9.75
C SER A 205 -30.61 26.50 -8.67
N GLN A 206 -31.09 27.70 -8.38
CA GLN A 206 -30.54 28.51 -7.28
C GLN A 206 -30.86 27.89 -5.91
N TRP A 207 -32.09 27.40 -5.72
CA TRP A 207 -32.46 26.68 -4.51
C TRP A 207 -31.69 25.36 -4.34
N GLU A 208 -31.42 24.66 -5.44
CA GLU A 208 -30.58 23.45 -5.46
C GLU A 208 -29.16 23.75 -5.00
N GLY A 209 -28.50 24.75 -5.60
CA GLY A 209 -27.15 25.16 -5.21
C GLY A 209 -27.07 25.65 -3.76
N PHE A 210 -28.04 26.46 -3.33
CA PHE A 210 -28.14 26.91 -1.94
C PHE A 210 -28.24 25.73 -0.96
N THR A 211 -29.10 24.75 -1.28
CA THR A 211 -29.30 23.56 -0.45
C THR A 211 -28.02 22.74 -0.31
N LEU A 212 -27.28 22.56 -1.40
CA LEU A 212 -26.03 21.80 -1.41
C LEU A 212 -24.90 22.50 -0.65
N GLN A 213 -24.77 23.82 -0.78
CA GLN A 213 -23.78 24.58 -0.02
C GLN A 213 -24.09 24.59 1.48
N LEU A 214 -25.37 24.72 1.85
CA LEU A 214 -25.79 24.63 3.24
C LEU A 214 -25.53 23.22 3.80
N LEU A 215 -25.87 22.17 3.05
CA LEU A 215 -25.59 20.79 3.43
C LEU A 215 -24.09 20.55 3.64
N TRP A 216 -23.24 21.06 2.74
CA TRP A 216 -21.80 20.99 2.85
C TRP A 216 -21.27 21.63 4.14
N GLN A 217 -21.72 22.85 4.47
CA GLN A 217 -21.32 23.53 5.70
C GLN A 217 -21.75 22.76 6.95
N VAL A 218 -22.99 22.26 6.98
CA VAL A 218 -23.50 21.44 8.10
C VAL A 218 -22.68 20.16 8.26
N CYS A 219 -22.36 19.47 7.17
CA CYS A 219 -21.51 18.29 7.20
C CYS A 219 -20.10 18.61 7.72
N ARG A 220 -19.49 19.71 7.23
CA ARG A 220 -18.17 20.16 7.68
C ARG A 220 -18.13 20.42 9.18
N TRP A 221 -19.10 21.15 9.72
CA TRP A 221 -19.16 21.39 11.16
C TRP A 221 -19.37 20.12 11.96
N GLY A 222 -20.17 19.17 11.44
CA GLY A 222 -20.33 17.86 12.07
C GLY A 222 -18.99 17.13 12.20
N VAL A 223 -18.18 17.16 11.14
CA VAL A 223 -16.83 16.57 11.15
C VAL A 223 -15.90 17.30 12.12
N GLU A 224 -15.87 18.63 12.08
CA GLU A 224 -15.05 19.47 12.98
C GLU A 224 -15.43 19.23 14.46
N LYS A 225 -16.73 19.17 14.79
CA LYS A 225 -17.25 18.89 16.13
C LYS A 225 -16.96 17.46 16.59
N SER A 226 -16.88 16.49 15.67
CA SER A 226 -16.59 15.09 16.02
C SER A 226 -15.18 14.88 16.56
N GLY A 227 -14.27 15.85 16.38
CA GLY A 227 -12.88 15.76 16.82
C GLY A 227 -12.11 14.61 16.17
N SER A 228 -12.62 14.02 15.08
CA SER A 228 -11.97 12.93 14.38
C SER A 228 -10.66 13.43 13.79
N LYS A 229 -9.56 13.09 14.48
CA LYS A 229 -8.20 13.25 13.95
C LYS A 229 -8.17 12.48 12.64
N THR A 230 -7.86 13.21 11.58
CA THR A 230 -7.60 12.79 10.21
C THR A 230 -7.53 11.27 10.05
N PHE A 231 -8.51 10.67 9.35
CA PHE A 231 -8.35 9.35 8.74
C PHE A 231 -7.32 9.47 7.62
N VAL A 232 -6.06 9.75 7.97
CA VAL A 232 -4.95 9.46 7.06
C VAL A 232 -4.96 7.95 6.97
N SER A 233 -5.37 7.44 5.81
CA SER A 233 -5.19 6.04 5.47
C SER A 233 -3.83 5.61 5.97
N SER A 234 -3.80 4.65 6.90
CA SER A 234 -2.57 4.09 7.47
C SER A 234 -1.67 3.44 6.43
N ALA A 235 -2.11 3.41 5.16
CA ALA A 235 -1.31 3.04 4.00
C ALA A 235 -0.30 4.12 3.55
N VAL A 236 0.24 4.93 4.49
CA VAL A 236 1.60 5.43 4.28
C VAL A 236 2.46 4.18 4.23
N HIS A 237 2.79 3.75 3.01
CA HIS A 237 3.65 2.59 2.77
C HIS A 237 4.89 2.81 3.60
N LYS A 238 5.00 2.09 4.72
CA LYS A 238 6.23 2.11 5.50
C LYS A 238 7.31 1.59 4.55
N PRO A 239 8.38 2.36 4.32
CA PRO A 239 9.44 1.92 3.45
C PRO A 239 9.94 0.58 3.99
N THR A 240 9.78 -0.47 3.18
CA THR A 240 9.95 -1.86 3.61
C THR A 240 11.36 -2.34 3.31
N ARG A 241 12.07 -1.63 2.42
CA ARG A 241 13.51 -1.77 2.14
C ARG A 241 14.22 -0.42 2.21
N ILE A 242 15.54 -0.45 2.41
CA ILE A 242 16.41 0.74 2.33
C ILE A 242 16.28 1.44 0.96
N ARG A 243 16.08 0.67 -0.10
CA ARG A 243 15.78 1.18 -1.45
C ARG A 243 14.61 2.16 -1.46
N ASP A 244 13.53 1.88 -0.73
CA ASP A 244 12.36 2.77 -0.69
C ASP A 244 12.67 4.08 0.05
N LEU A 245 13.54 4.04 1.06
CA LEU A 245 14.05 5.23 1.74
C LEU A 245 14.91 6.08 0.80
N LEU A 246 15.85 5.45 0.09
CA LEU A 246 16.72 6.14 -0.86
C LEU A 246 15.90 6.78 -1.98
N LEU A 247 14.98 6.03 -2.60
CA LEU A 247 14.09 6.55 -3.63
C LEU A 247 13.27 7.75 -3.15
N LYS A 248 12.77 7.71 -1.91
CA LYS A 248 12.02 8.81 -1.32
C LYS A 248 12.89 10.06 -1.06
N LEU A 249 14.15 9.88 -0.68
CA LEU A 249 15.06 10.97 -0.33
C LEU A 249 15.77 11.58 -1.53
N THR A 250 16.17 10.77 -2.51
CA THR A 250 17.00 11.19 -3.65
C THR A 250 16.21 11.26 -4.96
N GLY A 251 15.06 10.57 -5.06
CA GLY A 251 14.33 10.39 -6.31
C GLY A 251 14.96 9.34 -7.24
N GLU A 252 16.09 8.74 -6.85
CA GLU A 252 16.80 7.72 -7.63
C GLU A 252 16.53 6.32 -7.06
N ASP A 253 16.25 5.37 -7.95
CA ASP A 253 15.96 3.98 -7.57
C ASP A 253 17.22 3.11 -7.68
N PRO A 254 17.86 2.71 -6.55
CA PRO A 254 19.08 1.92 -6.59
C PRO A 254 18.86 0.51 -7.19
N ASP A 255 17.65 -0.04 -7.11
CA ASP A 255 17.35 -1.34 -7.73
C ASP A 255 17.52 -1.26 -9.26
N LYS A 256 17.20 -0.13 -9.91
CA LYS A 256 17.42 0.02 -11.37
C LYS A 256 18.88 -0.12 -11.76
N LEU A 257 19.78 0.42 -10.92
CA LEU A 257 21.23 0.34 -11.13
C LEU A 257 21.68 -1.12 -10.99
N VAL A 258 21.32 -1.78 -9.89
CA VAL A 258 21.72 -3.17 -9.61
C VAL A 258 21.11 -4.15 -10.62
N HIS A 259 19.83 -3.99 -10.96
CA HIS A 259 19.11 -4.87 -11.89
C HIS A 259 19.68 -4.84 -13.31
N SER A 260 20.34 -3.76 -13.73
CA SER A 260 21.02 -3.69 -15.03
C SER A 260 22.15 -4.71 -15.17
N ILE A 261 22.75 -5.13 -14.05
CA ILE A 261 23.78 -6.18 -13.99
C ILE A 261 23.16 -7.51 -13.60
N LEU A 262 22.31 -7.50 -12.57
CA LEU A 262 21.81 -8.72 -11.97
C LEU A 262 20.89 -9.48 -12.93
N ILE A 263 19.95 -8.81 -13.62
CA ILE A 263 19.01 -9.49 -14.53
C ILE A 263 19.72 -10.21 -15.69
N PRO A 264 20.65 -9.59 -16.44
CA PRO A 264 21.39 -10.30 -17.48
C PRO A 264 22.23 -11.46 -16.94
N PHE A 265 22.85 -11.27 -15.76
CA PHE A 265 23.65 -12.32 -15.15
C PHE A 265 22.79 -13.51 -14.70
N THR A 266 21.68 -13.26 -14.01
CA THR A 266 20.76 -14.31 -13.58
C THR A 266 20.14 -15.02 -14.77
N ALA A 267 19.84 -14.30 -15.86
CA ALA A 267 19.35 -14.91 -17.10
C ALA A 267 20.39 -15.85 -17.73
N ALA A 268 21.66 -15.43 -17.78
CA ALA A 268 22.74 -16.27 -18.29
C ALA A 268 23.05 -17.48 -17.38
N PHE A 269 22.88 -17.32 -16.07
CA PHE A 269 23.04 -18.39 -15.10
C PHE A 269 21.97 -19.48 -15.27
N LEU A 270 20.70 -19.06 -15.40
CA LEU A 270 19.54 -19.95 -15.57
C LEU A 270 19.38 -20.51 -16.99
N ASP A 271 20.22 -20.09 -17.94
CA ASP A 271 20.14 -20.56 -19.33
C ASP A 271 20.37 -22.07 -19.44
N GLN A 272 19.42 -22.79 -20.03
CA GLN A 272 19.49 -24.25 -20.20
C GLN A 272 20.28 -24.67 -21.45
N GLY A 273 21.12 -23.80 -22.01
CA GLY A 273 21.89 -24.04 -23.23
C GLY A 273 21.21 -23.53 -24.51
N TYR A 274 20.26 -22.61 -24.39
CA TYR A 274 19.60 -22.00 -25.54
C TYR A 274 20.42 -20.84 -26.12
N ALA A 275 21.20 -20.16 -25.28
CA ALA A 275 22.07 -19.07 -25.71
C ALA A 275 23.33 -19.59 -26.43
N GLN A 276 23.80 -18.85 -27.44
CA GLN A 276 25.07 -19.15 -28.13
C GLN A 276 26.30 -18.93 -27.23
N TRP A 277 26.15 -18.10 -26.19
CA TRP A 277 27.18 -17.82 -25.20
C TRP A 277 26.76 -18.41 -23.86
N SER A 278 27.61 -19.24 -23.28
CA SER A 278 27.43 -19.84 -21.96
C SER A 278 28.17 -19.05 -20.90
N LEU A 279 27.58 -18.90 -19.73
CA LEU A 279 28.22 -18.27 -18.57
C LEU A 279 29.48 -19.07 -18.16
N PRO A 280 30.68 -18.45 -18.13
CA PRO A 280 31.90 -19.09 -17.65
C PRO A 280 31.78 -19.49 -16.18
N ASP A 281 32.45 -20.59 -15.80
CA ASP A 281 32.52 -21.10 -14.42
C ASP A 281 31.16 -21.32 -13.73
N ARG A 282 30.07 -21.44 -14.50
CA ARG A 282 28.72 -21.69 -13.96
C ARG A 282 28.66 -22.88 -13.01
N SER A 283 29.44 -23.93 -13.27
CA SER A 283 29.49 -25.14 -12.43
C SER A 283 30.10 -24.92 -11.04
N GLN A 284 30.70 -23.76 -10.79
CA GLN A 284 31.23 -23.38 -9.47
C GLN A 284 30.17 -22.73 -8.57
N GLY A 285 28.92 -22.65 -9.04
CA GLY A 285 27.81 -22.06 -8.33
C GLY A 285 27.64 -20.55 -8.56
N PHE A 286 26.48 -20.02 -8.18
CA PHE A 286 26.06 -18.65 -8.50
C PHE A 286 27.05 -17.58 -8.02
N TYR A 287 27.48 -17.68 -6.76
CA TYR A 287 28.38 -16.71 -6.13
C TYR A 287 29.76 -16.67 -6.80
N GLN A 288 30.39 -17.84 -6.98
CA GLN A 288 31.73 -17.91 -7.57
C GLN A 288 31.73 -17.51 -9.05
N ALA A 289 30.70 -17.89 -9.81
CA ALA A 289 30.54 -17.47 -11.20
C ALA A 289 30.42 -15.93 -11.33
N PHE A 290 29.73 -15.29 -10.38
CA PHE A 290 29.61 -13.82 -10.35
C PHE A 290 30.97 -13.16 -10.08
N ILE A 291 31.71 -13.63 -9.08
CA ILE A 291 33.06 -13.13 -8.76
C ILE A 291 33.97 -13.25 -9.98
N ASN A 292 34.04 -14.43 -10.60
CA ASN A 292 34.94 -14.71 -11.72
C ASN A 292 34.65 -13.81 -12.93
N LEU A 293 33.38 -13.54 -13.21
CA LEU A 293 32.97 -12.71 -14.33
C LEU A 293 33.26 -11.22 -14.08
N PHE A 294 32.98 -10.71 -12.88
CA PHE A 294 33.00 -9.27 -12.61
C PHE A 294 34.27 -8.74 -11.92
N LYS A 295 35.13 -9.60 -11.34
CA LYS A 295 36.39 -9.15 -10.69
C LYS A 295 37.35 -8.43 -11.64
N SER A 296 37.27 -8.71 -12.94
CA SER A 296 38.09 -8.09 -13.98
C SER A 296 37.31 -7.14 -14.88
N ALA A 297 36.01 -6.94 -14.61
CA ALA A 297 35.15 -6.08 -15.41
C ALA A 297 35.55 -4.61 -15.22
N ARG A 298 35.48 -3.84 -16.31
CA ARG A 298 35.65 -2.38 -16.23
C ARG A 298 34.31 -1.75 -15.81
N PRO A 299 34.31 -0.79 -14.87
CA PRO A 299 33.08 -0.13 -14.46
C PRO A 299 32.50 0.65 -15.65
N ILE A 300 31.26 0.35 -16.00
CA ILE A 300 30.52 1.07 -17.06
C ILE A 300 29.89 2.33 -16.46
N GLU A 301 29.37 2.21 -15.24
CA GLU A 301 28.68 3.28 -14.53
C GLU A 301 29.43 3.70 -13.26
N SER A 302 29.16 4.92 -12.81
CA SER A 302 29.86 5.54 -11.67
C SER A 302 29.70 4.80 -10.36
N TRP A 303 28.56 4.13 -10.14
CA TRP A 303 28.28 3.36 -8.93
C TRP A 303 29.03 2.02 -8.89
N GLN A 304 29.47 1.51 -10.04
CA GLN A 304 30.28 0.28 -10.13
C GLN A 304 31.75 0.50 -9.75
N ARG A 305 32.14 1.76 -9.50
CA ARG A 305 33.50 2.14 -9.07
C ARG A 305 33.75 1.60 -7.65
N GLY A 306 34.28 0.39 -7.59
CA GLY A 306 34.57 -0.34 -6.35
C GLY A 306 34.25 -1.82 -6.46
N LEU A 307 33.27 -2.21 -7.30
CA LEU A 307 32.81 -3.59 -7.41
C LEU A 307 33.95 -4.56 -7.73
N ALA A 308 34.75 -4.27 -8.76
CA ALA A 308 35.86 -5.14 -9.15
C ALA A 308 36.95 -5.25 -8.05
N ALA A 309 37.15 -4.20 -7.25
CA ALA A 309 38.10 -4.22 -6.14
C ALA A 309 37.54 -5.06 -4.97
N GLU A 310 36.26 -4.91 -4.69
CA GLU A 310 35.57 -5.66 -3.64
C GLU A 310 35.51 -7.16 -3.97
N LEU A 311 35.16 -7.53 -5.21
CA LEU A 311 35.15 -8.93 -5.64
C LEU A 311 36.56 -9.56 -5.58
N LYS A 312 37.63 -8.78 -5.82
CA LYS A 312 39.01 -9.24 -5.62
C LYS A 312 39.35 -9.43 -4.15
N ARG A 313 38.85 -8.55 -3.28
CA ARG A 313 39.01 -8.68 -1.82
C ARG A 313 38.36 -9.97 -1.35
N LEU A 314 37.09 -10.19 -1.69
CA LEU A 314 36.34 -11.40 -1.35
C LEU A 314 37.07 -12.68 -1.80
N GLU A 315 37.63 -12.68 -3.01
CA GLU A 315 38.42 -13.82 -3.51
C GLU A 315 39.77 -13.99 -2.79
N THR A 316 40.49 -12.89 -2.52
CA THR A 316 41.85 -12.95 -1.92
C THR A 316 41.82 -13.30 -0.44
N GLU A 317 40.79 -12.82 0.27
CA GLU A 317 40.56 -13.09 1.69
C GLU A 317 39.77 -14.39 1.91
N GLU A 318 39.40 -15.09 0.84
CA GLU A 318 38.60 -16.34 0.87
C GLU A 318 37.31 -16.20 1.69
N ILE A 319 36.63 -15.05 1.55
CA ILE A 319 35.42 -14.73 2.29
C ILE A 319 34.26 -15.60 1.81
N ASP A 320 33.68 -16.35 2.74
CA ASP A 320 32.54 -17.21 2.48
C ASP A 320 31.23 -16.40 2.30
N VAL A 321 30.20 -17.06 1.76
CA VAL A 321 28.92 -16.41 1.43
C VAL A 321 28.25 -15.86 2.69
N TRP A 322 28.36 -16.56 3.82
CA TRP A 322 27.72 -16.14 5.07
C TRP A 322 28.37 -14.89 5.65
N THR A 323 29.71 -14.85 5.68
CA THR A 323 30.45 -13.65 6.11
C THR A 323 30.19 -12.48 5.17
N CYS A 324 30.13 -12.70 3.85
CA CYS A 324 29.82 -11.65 2.88
C CYS A 324 28.42 -11.03 3.12
N ILE A 325 27.42 -11.86 3.41
CA ILE A 325 26.06 -11.39 3.72
C ILE A 325 26.06 -10.62 5.05
N ASP A 326 26.72 -11.13 6.09
CA ASP A 326 26.77 -10.45 7.38
C ASP A 326 27.50 -9.10 7.30
N GLU A 327 28.66 -9.04 6.64
CA GLU A 327 29.37 -7.78 6.37
C GLU A 327 28.46 -6.78 5.63
N SER A 328 27.72 -7.25 4.63
CA SER A 328 26.77 -6.42 3.87
C SER A 328 25.64 -5.89 4.75
N LEU A 329 25.07 -6.70 5.64
CA LEU A 329 24.02 -6.29 6.58
C LEU A 329 24.55 -5.30 7.63
N SER A 330 25.77 -5.53 8.11
CA SER A 330 26.46 -4.66 9.07
C SER A 330 26.79 -3.29 8.48
N LEU A 331 27.23 -3.23 7.21
CA LEU A 331 27.44 -1.98 6.48
C LEU A 331 26.17 -1.14 6.31
N LEU A 332 25.00 -1.78 6.23
CA LEU A 332 23.72 -1.09 6.17
C LEU A 332 23.27 -0.51 7.51
N GLY A 333 23.92 -0.89 8.62
CA GLY A 333 23.71 -0.30 9.95
C GLY A 333 22.32 -0.55 10.54
N LEU A 334 21.68 -1.66 10.18
CA LEU A 334 20.32 -1.97 10.62
C LEU A 334 20.28 -2.69 11.98
N PRO A 335 19.24 -2.43 12.81
CA PRO A 335 18.98 -3.24 13.99
C PRO A 335 18.73 -4.71 13.64
N GLU A 336 19.15 -5.64 14.49
CA GLU A 336 18.95 -7.09 14.31
C GLU A 336 17.52 -7.48 13.93
N GLN A 337 16.52 -6.84 14.55
CA GLN A 337 15.11 -7.14 14.29
C GLN A 337 14.65 -6.82 12.86
N GLN A 338 15.42 -6.03 12.11
CA GLN A 338 15.10 -5.64 10.73
C GLN A 338 15.91 -6.43 9.70
N LYS A 339 16.98 -7.13 10.11
CA LYS A 339 17.87 -7.86 9.19
C LYS A 339 17.13 -9.00 8.47
N GLU A 340 16.42 -9.85 9.21
CA GLU A 340 15.62 -10.94 8.65
C GLU A 340 14.58 -10.43 7.63
N HIS A 341 13.81 -9.42 8.03
CA HIS A 341 12.80 -8.84 7.14
C HIS A 341 13.43 -8.21 5.89
N LEU A 342 14.59 -7.55 6.00
CA LEU A 342 15.31 -7.01 4.84
C LEU A 342 15.75 -8.14 3.89
N LEU A 343 16.33 -9.22 4.42
CA LEU A 343 16.76 -10.38 3.62
C LEU A 343 15.60 -10.96 2.83
N GLN A 344 14.48 -11.24 3.52
CA GLN A 344 13.25 -11.74 2.90
C GLN A 344 12.78 -10.82 1.77
N ARG A 345 12.72 -9.51 2.01
CA ARG A 345 12.29 -8.53 0.99
C ARG A 345 13.28 -8.37 -0.16
N THR A 346 14.56 -8.59 0.09
CA THR A 346 15.61 -8.52 -0.92
C THR A 346 15.57 -9.74 -1.85
N LEU A 347 15.34 -10.93 -1.30
CA LEU A 347 15.14 -12.15 -2.10
C LEU A 347 13.88 -12.08 -2.99
N LEU A 348 12.86 -11.37 -2.53
CA LEU A 348 11.61 -11.14 -3.28
C LEU A 348 11.67 -9.93 -4.22
N ALA A 349 12.78 -9.19 -4.28
CA ALA A 349 12.89 -7.96 -5.07
C ALA A 349 12.78 -8.20 -6.58
N LEU A 350 13.29 -9.35 -7.04
CA LEU A 350 13.14 -9.86 -8.40
C LEU A 350 12.24 -11.10 -8.37
N PRO A 351 10.91 -10.93 -8.55
CA PRO A 351 9.94 -12.02 -8.41
C PRO A 351 10.33 -13.24 -9.24
N GLY A 352 10.43 -14.40 -8.60
CA GLY A 352 10.76 -15.68 -9.24
C GLY A 352 12.26 -16.00 -9.34
N TRP A 353 13.14 -15.00 -9.47
CA TRP A 353 14.55 -15.24 -9.79
C TRP A 353 15.30 -15.98 -8.69
N ALA A 354 15.19 -15.52 -7.44
CA ALA A 354 15.85 -16.18 -6.31
C ALA A 354 15.36 -17.63 -6.12
N GLY A 355 14.06 -17.88 -6.32
CA GLY A 355 13.47 -19.22 -6.26
C GLY A 355 14.03 -20.14 -7.36
N MET A 356 14.08 -19.67 -8.61
CA MET A 356 14.64 -20.45 -9.72
C MET A 356 16.13 -20.79 -9.50
N ILE A 357 16.93 -19.82 -9.01
CA ILE A 357 18.35 -20.04 -8.70
C ILE A 357 18.49 -21.06 -7.58
N TRP A 358 17.71 -20.90 -6.50
CA TRP A 358 17.70 -21.82 -5.38
C TRP A 358 17.44 -23.26 -5.84
N GLN A 359 16.40 -23.47 -6.65
CA GLN A 359 16.08 -24.80 -7.15
C GLN A 359 17.14 -25.37 -8.09
N MET A 360 17.71 -24.55 -8.96
CA MET A 360 18.77 -24.99 -9.86
C MET A 360 20.03 -25.44 -9.11
N GLU A 361 20.41 -24.73 -8.05
CA GLU A 361 21.60 -25.03 -7.26
C GLU A 361 21.39 -26.20 -6.27
N THR A 362 20.19 -26.33 -5.72
CA THR A 362 19.89 -27.32 -4.66
C THR A 362 19.23 -28.59 -5.18
N ASN A 363 18.70 -28.60 -6.40
CA ASN A 363 17.79 -29.62 -6.92
C ASN A 363 16.57 -29.89 -6.00
N ALA A 364 16.14 -28.87 -5.24
CA ALA A 364 15.05 -28.95 -4.26
C ALA A 364 13.64 -28.90 -4.87
#